data_AF-A0A1I8AH33-F1
#
_entry.id   AF-A0A1I8AH33-F1
#
_cell.length_a   1.000
_cell.length_b   1.000
_cell.length_c   1.000
_cell.angle_alpha   90.00
_cell.angle_beta   90.00
_cell.angle_gamma   90.00
#
_symmetry.space_group_name_H-M   'P 1'
#
loop_
_entity.id
_entity.type
_entity.pdbx_description
1 polymer ?
#
loop_
_entity_poly.entity_id
_entity_poly.type
_entity_poly.pdbx_seq_one_letter_code
_entity_poly.pdbx_strand_id
1 'polypeptide(L)'
;MMLLSAFLLLLLSQACYSAAPLKRMTKHFLFVQLKVFTRDQNFFGTNANASARIVFGFVNETSNRLVHYHNVNYKVPETGRFKRHHMDDLRYYVGGSIYADVEQACSSDATDQYQYEACMTEPNVVFIILHSMYDLWKPWKLDQIQVKVTLVNPSFKEGWFTEASGTSTFLPRDKWLTNRNYFRASNGGELRKVHEIPVPGPHFGQILYQ
;
A
#
# COMPACT_ATOMS: atom_id res chain seq x y z
N MET A 1 19.53 -6.65 56.54
CA MET A 1 18.26 -7.10 55.93
C MET A 1 17.50 -5.92 55.29
N MET A 2 18.02 -5.30 54.22
CA MET A 2 17.37 -4.15 53.55
C MET A 2 17.36 -4.26 52.00
N LEU A 3 17.69 -5.42 51.43
CA LEU A 3 17.79 -5.60 49.97
C LEU A 3 16.52 -6.17 49.32
N LEU A 4 15.56 -6.70 50.10
CA LEU A 4 14.36 -7.34 49.54
C LEU A 4 13.29 -6.34 49.07
N SER A 5 13.19 -5.16 49.68
CA SER A 5 12.13 -4.19 49.33
C SER A 5 12.38 -3.45 48.01
N ALA A 6 13.63 -3.25 47.62
CA ALA A 6 13.97 -2.55 46.37
C ALA A 6 13.69 -3.42 45.13
N PHE A 7 13.88 -4.74 45.21
CA PHE A 7 13.61 -5.66 44.11
C PHE A 7 12.10 -5.82 43.83
N LEU A 8 11.26 -5.76 44.86
CA LEU A 8 9.81 -5.88 44.69
C LEU A 8 9.20 -4.65 43.99
N LEU A 9 9.76 -3.45 44.23
CA LEU A 9 9.31 -2.20 43.59
C LEU A 9 9.73 -2.11 42.11
N LEU A 10 10.89 -2.65 41.74
CA LEU A 10 11.32 -2.75 40.34
C LEU A 10 10.53 -3.78 39.52
N LEU A 11 10.06 -4.86 40.17
CA LEU A 11 9.19 -5.86 39.53
C LEU A 11 7.76 -5.35 39.34
N LEU A 12 7.27 -4.47 40.21
CA LEU A 12 5.95 -3.85 40.08
C LEU A 12 5.91 -2.67 39.12
N SER A 13 7.02 -1.98 38.86
CA SER A 13 7.08 -0.91 37.85
C SER A 13 7.09 -1.40 36.40
N GLN A 14 7.27 -2.72 36.18
CA GLN A 14 7.13 -3.33 34.85
C GLN A 14 5.72 -3.89 34.60
N ALA A 15 4.85 -3.90 35.61
CA ALA A 15 3.46 -4.28 35.46
C ALA A 15 2.62 -3.03 35.19
N CYS A 16 1.96 -2.97 34.02
CA CYS A 16 1.08 -1.89 33.54
C CYS A 16 1.74 -0.74 32.77
N TYR A 17 2.58 -1.04 31.78
CA TYR A 17 2.35 -0.37 30.50
C TYR A 17 1.14 -1.06 29.85
N SER A 18 -0.06 -0.67 30.28
CA SER A 18 -1.26 -0.97 29.49
C SER A 18 -1.04 -0.29 28.15
N ALA A 19 -0.80 -1.07 27.11
CA ALA A 19 -0.84 -0.57 25.74
C ALA A 19 -2.14 0.24 25.62
N ALA A 20 -2.02 1.51 25.23
CA ALA A 20 -3.19 2.34 25.04
C ALA A 20 -4.14 1.60 24.07
N PRO A 21 -5.44 1.52 24.37
CA PRO A 21 -6.37 0.79 23.51
C PRO A 21 -6.31 1.38 22.09
N LEU A 22 -6.26 0.50 21.09
CA LEU A 22 -6.33 0.87 19.68
C LEU A 22 -7.53 1.78 19.46
N LYS A 23 -7.26 3.02 19.08
CA LYS A 23 -8.31 3.98 18.78
C LYS A 23 -8.85 3.64 17.40
N ARG A 24 -9.89 2.82 17.35
CA ARG A 24 -10.64 2.56 16.12
C ARG A 24 -11.29 3.85 15.63
N MET A 25 -11.27 4.03 14.32
CA MET A 25 -11.38 5.34 13.69
C MET A 25 -12.64 5.37 12.83
N THR A 26 -13.73 5.83 13.43
CA THR A 26 -15.02 5.97 12.73
C THR A 26 -15.00 7.21 11.82
N LYS A 27 -15.40 7.04 10.56
CA LYS A 27 -15.60 8.08 9.53
C LYS A 27 -14.34 8.60 8.83
N HIS A 28 -13.25 7.85 8.86
CA HIS A 28 -12.02 8.23 8.18
C HIS A 28 -12.03 7.83 6.70
N PHE A 29 -11.12 8.45 5.96
CA PHE A 29 -10.85 8.14 4.56
C PHE A 29 -9.35 8.09 4.32
N LEU A 30 -8.95 7.43 3.23
CA LEU A 30 -7.58 7.49 2.74
C LEU A 30 -7.54 8.40 1.51
N PHE A 31 -6.68 9.41 1.57
CA PHE A 31 -6.20 10.10 0.40
C PHE A 31 -4.92 9.43 -0.06
N VAL A 32 -4.83 9.13 -1.34
CA VAL A 32 -3.66 8.44 -1.87
C VAL A 32 -3.13 9.17 -3.08
N GLN A 33 -1.81 9.33 -3.11
CA GLN A 33 -1.05 9.90 -4.20
C GLN A 33 -0.04 8.86 -4.70
N LEU A 34 -0.20 8.44 -5.95
CA LEU A 34 0.66 7.50 -6.66
C LEU A 34 1.46 8.28 -7.70
N LYS A 35 2.79 8.33 -7.54
CA LYS A 35 3.70 8.91 -8.53
C LYS A 35 4.45 7.80 -9.25
N VAL A 36 4.40 7.80 -10.57
CA VAL A 36 5.10 6.82 -11.42
C VAL A 36 6.15 7.54 -12.25
N PHE A 37 7.40 7.14 -12.08
CA PHE A 37 8.55 7.76 -12.73
C PHE A 37 9.06 6.86 -13.84
N THR A 38 9.14 7.42 -15.04
CA THR A 38 9.71 6.77 -16.20
C THR A 38 11.01 7.47 -16.57
N ARG A 39 12.13 6.73 -16.60
CA ARG A 39 13.46 7.29 -16.85
C ARG A 39 13.60 7.89 -18.26
N ASP A 40 14.55 8.80 -18.43
CA ASP A 40 14.97 9.31 -19.74
C ASP A 40 15.93 8.35 -20.44
N GLN A 41 15.42 7.18 -20.84
CA GLN A 41 16.17 6.21 -21.62
C GLN A 41 15.31 5.65 -22.74
N ASN A 42 15.94 5.34 -23.88
CA ASN A 42 15.22 4.80 -25.03
C ASN A 42 14.41 3.56 -24.63
N PHE A 43 13.16 3.51 -25.08
CA PHE A 43 12.21 2.42 -24.81
C PHE A 43 11.73 2.28 -23.35
N PHE A 44 12.02 3.23 -22.46
CA PHE A 44 11.46 3.21 -21.09
C PHE A 44 9.99 3.65 -21.05
N GLY A 45 9.59 4.56 -21.95
CA GLY A 45 8.19 4.99 -22.07
C GLY A 45 7.31 3.96 -22.76
N THR A 46 6.01 4.02 -22.48
CA THR A 46 5.01 3.18 -23.14
C THR A 46 3.87 4.01 -23.72
N ASN A 47 3.29 3.51 -24.82
CA ASN A 47 2.01 4.00 -25.33
C ASN A 47 0.85 3.13 -24.82
N ALA A 48 1.05 2.39 -23.71
CA ALA A 48 0.05 1.56 -23.04
C ALA A 48 -0.95 2.38 -22.20
N ASN A 49 -1.31 3.57 -22.69
CA ASN A 49 -2.13 4.59 -22.01
C ASN A 49 -3.49 4.05 -21.50
N ALA A 50 -3.99 2.95 -22.08
CA ALA A 50 -5.28 2.34 -21.74
C ALA A 50 -5.18 1.01 -20.98
N SER A 51 -3.97 0.62 -20.54
CA SER A 51 -3.68 -0.79 -20.26
C SER A 51 -3.01 -1.06 -18.92
N ALA A 52 -2.46 -0.06 -18.22
CA ALA A 52 -1.80 -0.30 -16.93
C ALA A 52 -2.78 -0.10 -15.77
N ARG A 53 -3.01 -1.15 -14.97
CA ARG A 53 -3.63 -1.07 -13.65
C ARG A 53 -2.53 -1.18 -12.59
N ILE A 54 -2.46 -0.19 -11.71
CA ILE A 54 -1.55 -0.19 -10.57
C ILE A 54 -2.38 -0.43 -9.31
N VAL A 55 -1.95 -1.39 -8.52
CA VAL A 55 -2.54 -1.76 -7.24
C VAL A 55 -1.43 -1.66 -6.20
N PHE A 56 -1.73 -1.28 -4.98
CA PHE A 56 -0.77 -1.30 -3.87
C PHE A 56 -1.45 -1.90 -2.66
N GLY A 57 -0.66 -2.39 -1.71
CA GLY A 57 -1.22 -3.02 -0.52
C GLY A 57 -0.18 -3.31 0.53
N PHE A 58 -0.60 -4.10 1.51
CA PHE A 58 0.23 -4.50 2.63
C PHE A 58 0.35 -6.02 2.66
N VAL A 59 1.57 -6.52 2.78
CA VAL A 59 1.91 -7.92 3.00
C VAL A 59 2.47 -8.05 4.40
N ASN A 60 1.94 -8.97 5.19
CA ASN A 60 2.53 -9.31 6.47
C ASN A 60 3.91 -9.93 6.22
N GLU A 61 4.97 -9.27 6.71
CA GLU A 61 6.36 -9.65 6.42
C GLU A 61 6.73 -11.05 6.94
N THR A 62 6.16 -11.45 8.08
CA THR A 62 6.43 -12.75 8.71
C THR A 62 5.78 -13.90 7.95
N SER A 63 4.52 -13.75 7.57
CA SER A 63 3.74 -14.82 6.91
C SER A 63 3.80 -14.74 5.37
N ASN A 64 4.31 -13.63 4.82
CA ASN A 64 4.29 -13.32 3.39
C ASN A 64 2.88 -13.42 2.77
N ARG A 65 1.86 -13.10 3.56
CA ARG A 65 0.46 -13.05 3.13
C ARG A 65 0.06 -11.62 2.85
N LEU A 66 -0.65 -11.40 1.76
CA LEU A 66 -1.35 -10.13 1.55
C LEU A 66 -2.31 -9.92 2.73
N VAL A 67 -2.44 -8.70 3.23
CA VAL A 67 -3.36 -8.33 4.32
C VAL A 67 -4.52 -7.55 3.72
N HIS A 68 -4.21 -6.54 2.92
CA HIS A 68 -5.20 -5.80 2.13
C HIS A 68 -4.52 -5.15 0.92
N TYR A 69 -5.32 -4.67 -0.03
CA TYR A 69 -4.84 -3.90 -1.17
C TYR A 69 -5.88 -2.90 -1.64
N HIS A 70 -5.41 -1.90 -2.38
CA HIS A 70 -6.21 -0.88 -3.00
C HIS A 70 -5.98 -0.91 -4.50
N ASN A 71 -7.05 -1.18 -5.23
CA ASN A 71 -7.03 -1.04 -6.68
C ASN A 71 -7.19 0.43 -7.06
N VAL A 72 -6.17 1.00 -7.68
CA VAL A 72 -6.26 2.31 -8.33
C VAL A 72 -6.96 2.09 -9.66
N ASN A 73 -8.28 1.88 -9.61
CA ASN A 73 -9.07 1.64 -10.80
C ASN A 73 -9.09 2.93 -11.63
N TYR A 74 -8.34 2.92 -12.73
CA TYR A 74 -8.29 4.03 -13.65
C TYR A 74 -9.53 4.02 -14.55
N LYS A 75 -10.38 5.04 -14.43
CA LYS A 75 -11.65 5.10 -15.17
C LYS A 75 -11.58 5.81 -16.53
N VAL A 76 -10.49 6.49 -16.87
CA VAL A 76 -10.43 7.26 -18.12
C VAL A 76 -9.04 7.18 -18.71
N PRO A 77 -8.80 6.55 -19.88
CA PRO A 77 -7.49 6.61 -20.53
C PRO A 77 -7.14 8.07 -20.87
N GLU A 78 -6.32 8.73 -20.07
CA GLU A 78 -5.70 9.99 -20.48
C GLU A 78 -4.57 9.66 -21.44
N THR A 79 -4.59 10.34 -22.58
CA THR A 79 -3.54 10.20 -23.56
C THR A 79 -2.23 10.76 -22.99
N GLY A 80 -1.16 10.00 -23.18
CA GLY A 80 0.20 10.48 -22.94
C GLY A 80 0.77 10.27 -21.54
N ARG A 81 0.21 9.33 -20.78
CA ARG A 81 0.80 8.86 -19.53
C ARG A 81 1.97 7.90 -19.75
N PHE A 82 2.82 7.75 -18.75
CA PHE A 82 3.96 6.82 -18.71
C PHE A 82 4.94 7.00 -19.88
N LYS A 83 5.06 8.25 -20.36
CA LYS A 83 6.04 8.63 -21.38
C LYS A 83 7.45 8.56 -20.81
N ARG A 84 8.42 8.40 -21.71
CA ARG A 84 9.85 8.55 -21.38
C ARG A 84 10.07 9.93 -20.73
N HIS A 85 10.91 9.98 -19.70
CA HIS A 85 11.22 11.22 -18.96
C HIS A 85 9.96 11.93 -18.43
N HIS A 86 9.01 11.16 -17.91
CA HIS A 86 7.77 11.70 -17.36
C HIS A 86 7.49 11.16 -15.96
N MET A 87 6.83 12.00 -15.16
CA MET A 87 6.27 11.64 -13.87
C MET A 87 4.75 11.78 -13.94
N ASP A 88 4.06 10.66 -13.83
CA ASP A 88 2.61 10.62 -13.72
C ASP A 88 2.21 10.75 -12.24
N ASP A 89 1.47 11.81 -11.86
CA ASP A 89 0.97 12.05 -10.50
C ASP A 89 -0.53 11.77 -10.41
N LEU A 90 -0.89 10.65 -9.79
CA LEU A 90 -2.24 10.11 -9.72
C LEU A 90 -2.79 10.25 -8.30
N ARG A 91 -3.94 10.91 -8.15
CA ARG A 91 -4.56 11.17 -6.84
C ARG A 91 -5.94 10.57 -6.76
N TYR A 92 -6.25 9.90 -5.65
CA TYR A 92 -7.53 9.23 -5.45
C TYR A 92 -7.92 9.17 -3.99
N TYR A 93 -9.22 8.93 -3.80
CA TYR A 93 -9.87 8.80 -2.51
C TYR A 93 -10.34 7.35 -2.35
N VAL A 94 -10.11 6.78 -1.17
CA VAL A 94 -10.67 5.49 -0.77
C VAL A 94 -11.90 5.76 0.10
N GLY A 95 -13.06 5.31 -0.40
CA GLY A 95 -14.34 5.49 0.27
C GLY A 95 -14.61 4.55 1.43
N GLY A 96 -15.65 4.87 2.20
CA GLY A 96 -15.92 4.29 3.51
C GLY A 96 -16.04 2.76 3.56
N SER A 97 -16.67 2.11 2.57
CA SER A 97 -16.80 0.64 2.57
C SER A 97 -15.46 -0.06 2.39
N ILE A 98 -14.65 0.39 1.42
CA ILE A 98 -13.31 -0.16 1.18
C ILE A 98 -12.38 0.18 2.35
N TYR A 99 -12.52 1.38 2.93
CA TYR A 99 -11.79 1.76 4.13
C TYR A 99 -12.07 0.82 5.31
N ALA A 100 -13.35 0.51 5.56
CA ALA A 100 -13.75 -0.32 6.70
C ALA A 100 -13.12 -1.72 6.67
N ASP A 101 -13.04 -2.34 5.48
CA ASP A 101 -12.39 -3.64 5.31
C ASP A 101 -10.88 -3.57 5.66
N VAL A 102 -10.22 -2.49 5.25
CA VAL A 102 -8.79 -2.27 5.53
C VAL A 102 -8.55 -1.93 7.00
N GLU A 103 -9.37 -1.07 7.59
CA GLU A 103 -9.31 -0.73 9.02
C GLU A 103 -9.49 -1.99 9.88
N GLN A 104 -10.43 -2.86 9.51
CA GLN A 104 -10.65 -4.13 10.20
C GLN A 104 -9.41 -5.03 10.14
N ALA A 105 -8.81 -5.19 8.97
CA ALA A 105 -7.61 -6.02 8.81
C ALA A 105 -6.38 -5.44 9.55
N CYS A 106 -6.19 -4.12 9.51
CA CYS A 106 -5.08 -3.49 10.23
C CYS A 106 -5.28 -3.51 11.75
N SER A 107 -6.51 -3.32 12.22
CA SER A 107 -6.82 -3.34 13.65
C SER A 107 -6.82 -4.74 14.28
N SER A 108 -6.95 -5.81 13.49
CA SER A 108 -6.81 -7.18 13.99
C SER A 108 -5.34 -7.58 14.21
N ASP A 109 -4.44 -7.06 13.39
CA ASP A 109 -3.04 -7.48 13.34
C ASP A 109 -2.12 -6.54 14.14
N ALA A 110 -2.54 -5.30 14.40
CA ALA A 110 -1.74 -4.33 15.14
C ALA A 110 -1.80 -4.57 16.66
N THR A 111 -0.65 -4.46 17.34
CA THR A 111 -0.61 -4.49 18.82
C THR A 111 -0.67 -3.09 19.44
N ASP A 112 -0.44 -2.05 18.64
CA ASP A 112 -0.39 -0.66 19.09
C ASP A 112 -0.81 0.31 17.97
N GLN A 113 -1.00 1.58 18.34
CA GLN A 113 -1.44 2.65 17.44
C GLN A 113 -0.45 2.90 16.30
N TYR A 114 0.85 2.79 16.54
CA TYR A 114 1.89 3.03 15.54
C TYR A 114 1.85 1.94 14.45
N GLN A 115 1.75 0.67 14.85
CA GLN A 115 1.60 -0.45 13.92
C GLN A 115 0.32 -0.35 13.10
N TYR A 116 -0.78 0.08 13.73
CA TYR A 116 -2.03 0.34 13.03
C TYR A 116 -1.87 1.45 11.98
N GLU A 117 -1.30 2.60 12.36
CA GLU A 117 -1.07 3.72 11.43
C GLU A 117 -0.12 3.33 10.30
N ALA A 118 0.93 2.59 10.59
CA ALA A 118 1.85 2.05 9.59
C ALA A 118 1.12 1.09 8.63
N CYS A 119 0.30 0.17 9.14
CA CYS A 119 -0.51 -0.73 8.30
C CYS A 119 -1.46 0.06 7.38
N MET A 120 -2.07 1.14 7.88
CA MET A 120 -3.00 1.98 7.13
C MET A 120 -2.32 2.91 6.11
N THR A 121 -1.05 3.28 6.32
CA THR A 121 -0.42 4.38 5.57
C THR A 121 0.90 4.03 4.86
N GLU A 122 1.51 2.88 5.14
CA GLU A 122 2.79 2.45 4.59
C GLU A 122 2.66 1.13 3.78
N PRO A 123 2.11 1.19 2.56
CA PRO A 123 1.99 0.00 1.73
C PRO A 123 3.38 -0.55 1.36
N ASN A 124 3.62 -1.84 1.61
CA ASN A 124 4.90 -2.46 1.33
C ASN A 124 4.93 -3.30 0.04
N VAL A 125 3.83 -3.37 -0.73
CA VAL A 125 3.77 -4.01 -2.05
C VAL A 125 3.05 -3.15 -3.10
N VAL A 126 3.54 -3.18 -4.33
CA VAL A 126 2.86 -2.67 -5.54
C VAL A 126 2.74 -3.79 -6.57
N PHE A 127 1.57 -3.86 -7.20
CA PHE A 127 1.25 -4.71 -8.33
C PHE A 127 1.01 -3.85 -9.57
N ILE A 128 1.56 -4.27 -10.70
CA ILE A 128 1.33 -3.64 -12.00
C ILE A 128 0.78 -4.69 -12.94
N ILE A 129 -0.42 -4.47 -13.44
CA ILE A 129 -1.09 -5.34 -14.41
C ILE A 129 -1.16 -4.60 -15.74
N LEU A 130 -0.62 -5.21 -16.79
CA LEU A 130 -0.70 -4.69 -18.16
C LEU A 130 -1.77 -5.48 -18.92
N HIS A 131 -2.83 -4.79 -19.33
CA HIS A 131 -3.93 -5.30 -20.14
C HIS A 131 -3.67 -5.01 -21.62
N SER A 132 -3.21 -5.98 -22.40
CA SER A 132 -3.22 -5.83 -23.85
C SER A 132 -4.58 -6.23 -24.40
N MET A 133 -5.32 -5.31 -25.03
CA MET A 133 -6.52 -5.69 -25.81
C MET A 133 -6.16 -6.20 -27.22
N TYR A 134 -4.93 -5.94 -27.71
CA TYR A 134 -4.55 -6.18 -29.11
C TYR A 134 -3.08 -6.59 -29.30
N ASP A 135 -2.60 -7.49 -28.44
CA ASP A 135 -1.40 -8.34 -28.57
C ASP A 135 -0.02 -7.72 -28.90
N LEU A 136 0.11 -6.40 -28.96
CA LEU A 136 1.42 -5.75 -29.05
C LEU A 136 1.96 -5.52 -27.64
N TRP A 137 2.84 -6.42 -27.19
CA TRP A 137 3.68 -6.23 -26.02
C TRP A 137 4.41 -4.88 -26.15
N LYS A 138 3.95 -3.88 -25.40
CA LYS A 138 4.61 -2.57 -25.39
C LYS A 138 5.69 -2.61 -24.32
N PRO A 139 6.99 -2.57 -24.69
CA PRO A 139 8.05 -2.48 -23.71
C PRO A 139 7.80 -1.30 -22.77
N TRP A 140 7.80 -1.57 -21.47
CA TRP A 140 7.68 -0.55 -20.43
C TRP A 140 8.69 -0.85 -19.33
N LYS A 141 9.51 0.14 -18.98
CA LYS A 141 10.40 0.10 -17.82
C LYS A 141 10.09 1.29 -16.94
N LEU A 142 10.05 1.01 -15.65
CA LEU A 142 9.85 2.02 -14.64
C LEU A 142 11.13 2.26 -13.86
N ASP A 143 11.37 3.53 -13.56
CA ASP A 143 12.45 3.94 -12.67
C ASP A 143 12.03 3.73 -11.22
N GLN A 144 10.88 4.31 -10.88
CA GLN A 144 10.40 4.36 -9.51
C GLN A 144 8.87 4.47 -9.47
N ILE A 145 8.28 3.91 -8.43
CA ILE A 145 6.92 4.21 -8.01
C ILE A 145 6.97 4.74 -6.57
N GLN A 146 6.26 5.83 -6.30
CA GLN A 146 6.03 6.31 -4.95
C GLN A 146 4.54 6.26 -4.65
N VAL A 147 4.19 5.70 -3.49
CA VAL A 147 2.81 5.71 -2.98
C VAL A 147 2.83 6.46 -1.66
N LYS A 148 2.11 7.58 -1.61
CA LYS A 148 1.84 8.30 -0.37
C LYS A 148 0.39 8.08 0.02
N VAL A 149 0.16 7.52 1.20
CA VAL A 149 -1.17 7.36 1.78
C VAL A 149 -1.31 8.32 2.95
N THR A 150 -2.42 9.04 3.00
CA THR A 150 -2.73 10.00 4.05
C THR A 150 -4.08 9.64 4.63
N LEU A 151 -4.09 9.31 5.92
CA LEU A 151 -5.29 9.07 6.70
C LEU A 151 -5.89 10.41 7.11
N VAL A 152 -7.12 10.67 6.65
CA VAL A 152 -7.82 11.92 6.91
C VAL A 152 -9.10 11.68 7.68
N ASN A 153 -9.37 12.57 8.63
CA ASN A 153 -10.59 12.58 9.41
C ASN A 153 -11.42 13.82 9.08
N PRO A 154 -12.68 13.64 8.63
CA PRO A 154 -13.62 14.74 8.47
C PRO A 154 -14.19 15.17 9.83
N SER A 155 -13.68 16.26 10.40
CA SER A 155 -14.32 16.91 11.55
C SER A 155 -15.37 17.91 11.09
N PHE A 156 -16.58 17.80 11.64
CA PHE A 156 -17.64 18.81 11.45
C PHE A 156 -17.27 20.18 12.02
N LYS A 157 -16.33 20.25 12.97
CA LYS A 157 -15.92 21.49 13.63
C LYS A 157 -14.65 22.10 13.05
N GLU A 158 -13.70 21.25 12.62
CA GLU A 158 -12.34 21.67 12.26
C GLU A 158 -12.00 21.44 10.78
N GLY A 159 -12.93 20.88 10.00
CA GLY A 159 -12.68 20.50 8.61
C GLY A 159 -11.91 19.18 8.51
N TRP A 160 -11.27 18.95 7.37
CA TRP A 160 -10.47 17.75 7.13
C TRP A 160 -9.09 17.94 7.76
N PHE A 161 -8.72 17.07 8.69
CA PHE A 161 -7.37 17.06 9.25
C PHE A 161 -6.66 15.73 8.98
N THR A 162 -5.34 15.81 8.86
CA THR A 162 -4.47 14.65 8.65
C THR A 162 -4.13 14.02 9.99
N GLU A 163 -4.39 12.72 10.14
CA GLU A 163 -4.04 11.98 11.36
C GLU A 163 -2.68 11.31 11.22
N ALA A 164 -2.47 10.60 10.11
CA ALA A 164 -1.22 9.92 9.82
C ALA A 164 -0.93 9.98 8.32
N SER A 165 0.34 9.89 7.96
CA SER A 165 0.76 9.77 6.57
C SER A 165 2.02 8.93 6.45
N GLY A 166 2.02 8.04 5.48
CA GLY A 166 3.14 7.19 5.13
C GLY A 166 3.50 7.33 3.66
N THR A 167 4.76 7.08 3.32
CA THR A 167 5.22 7.07 1.94
C THR A 167 6.12 5.87 1.69
N SER A 168 5.79 5.12 0.66
CA SER A 168 6.51 3.91 0.27
C SER A 168 7.05 4.07 -1.14
N THR A 169 8.32 3.68 -1.31
CA THR A 169 9.03 3.78 -2.59
C THR A 169 9.35 2.40 -3.12
N PHE A 170 9.06 2.17 -4.39
CA PHE A 170 9.31 0.91 -5.08
C PHE A 170 10.28 1.17 -6.24
N LEU A 171 11.30 0.33 -6.35
CA LEU A 171 12.36 0.46 -7.36
C LEU A 171 12.38 -0.79 -8.25
N PRO A 172 11.75 -0.76 -9.44
CA PRO A 172 11.72 -1.89 -10.38
C PRO A 172 13.07 -2.29 -11.01
N ARG A 173 14.16 -1.57 -10.72
CA ARG A 173 15.55 -1.86 -11.16
C ARG A 173 15.69 -2.15 -12.67
N ASP A 174 15.14 -1.28 -13.52
CA ASP A 174 15.24 -1.39 -14.99
C ASP A 174 14.69 -2.69 -15.59
N LYS A 175 13.78 -3.36 -14.87
CA LYS A 175 13.08 -4.55 -15.35
C LYS A 175 12.05 -4.20 -16.41
N TRP A 176 12.00 -5.01 -17.47
CA TRP A 176 10.89 -5.01 -18.42
C TRP A 176 9.61 -5.49 -17.74
N LEU A 177 8.60 -4.64 -17.71
CA LEU A 177 7.30 -5.01 -17.18
C LEU A 177 6.60 -5.97 -18.14
N THR A 178 6.14 -7.09 -17.61
CA THR A 178 5.31 -8.08 -18.31
C THR A 178 3.83 -7.86 -17.96
N ASN A 179 2.94 -8.80 -18.31
CA ASN A 179 1.51 -8.71 -17.99
C ASN A 179 1.22 -8.48 -16.50
N ARG A 180 2.05 -9.00 -15.59
CA ARG A 180 1.85 -8.90 -14.14
C ARG A 180 3.20 -8.77 -13.44
N ASN A 181 3.36 -7.72 -12.63
CA ASN A 181 4.62 -7.42 -11.93
C ASN A 181 4.36 -7.05 -10.47
N TYR A 182 5.34 -7.31 -9.61
CA TYR A 182 5.25 -7.17 -8.16
C TYR A 182 6.54 -6.57 -7.60
N PHE A 183 6.42 -5.54 -6.75
CA PHE A 183 7.56 -4.85 -6.14
C PHE A 183 7.34 -4.63 -4.65
N ARG A 184 8.38 -4.81 -3.83
CA ARG A 184 8.37 -4.49 -2.39
C ARG A 184 9.07 -3.18 -2.07
N ALA A 185 8.57 -2.47 -1.06
CA ALA A 185 9.03 -1.13 -0.68
C ALA A 185 10.41 -1.10 0.03
N SER A 186 10.88 -2.21 0.59
CA SER A 186 12.06 -2.25 1.46
C SER A 186 13.29 -2.95 0.85
N ASN A 187 13.13 -3.73 -0.24
CA ASN A 187 14.23 -4.52 -0.81
C ASN A 187 14.55 -4.21 -2.27
N GLY A 188 13.76 -3.38 -2.97
CA GLY A 188 13.92 -3.16 -4.42
C GLY A 188 13.98 -4.45 -5.25
N GLY A 189 13.57 -5.58 -4.66
CA GLY A 189 13.68 -6.92 -5.21
C GLY A 189 12.29 -7.48 -5.48
N GLU A 190 12.20 -8.36 -6.47
CA GLU A 190 10.95 -9.02 -6.83
C GLU A 190 10.43 -9.90 -5.69
N LEU A 191 9.11 -9.86 -5.50
CA LEU A 191 8.40 -10.91 -4.80
C LEU A 191 8.27 -12.11 -5.72
N ARG A 192 8.95 -13.22 -5.37
CA ARG A 192 8.82 -14.48 -6.13
C ARG A 192 7.49 -15.20 -5.87
N LYS A 193 6.80 -14.89 -4.76
CA LYS A 193 5.48 -15.46 -4.41
C LYS A 193 4.86 -14.63 -3.28
N VAL A 194 3.58 -14.27 -3.39
CA VAL A 194 2.76 -13.79 -2.26
C VAL A 194 1.71 -14.88 -2.02
N HIS A 195 1.59 -15.38 -0.80
CA HIS A 195 0.54 -16.36 -0.50
C HIS A 195 -0.80 -15.63 -0.35
N GLU A 196 -1.81 -16.09 -1.08
CA GLU A 196 -3.14 -15.46 -1.10
C GLU A 196 -3.83 -15.51 0.28
N ILE A 197 -4.70 -14.53 0.53
CA ILE A 197 -5.77 -14.69 1.52
C ILE A 197 -6.90 -15.47 0.84
N PRO A 198 -7.44 -16.54 1.44
CA PRO A 198 -8.79 -16.97 1.11
C PRO A 198 -9.76 -15.88 1.57
N VAL A 199 -10.14 -14.95 0.70
CA VAL A 199 -11.10 -13.89 1.03
C VAL A 199 -12.52 -14.45 0.86
N PRO A 200 -13.35 -14.50 1.92
CA PRO A 200 -14.76 -14.83 1.77
C PRO A 200 -15.51 -13.56 1.32
N GLY A 201 -15.79 -13.41 0.02
CA GLY A 201 -16.63 -12.30 -0.45
C GLY A 201 -16.80 -12.21 -1.97
N PRO A 202 -17.93 -11.66 -2.46
CA PRO A 202 -18.33 -11.72 -3.88
C PRO A 202 -17.54 -10.78 -4.82
N HIS A 203 -16.59 -10.00 -4.30
CA HIS A 203 -15.76 -9.08 -5.10
C HIS A 203 -14.34 -9.62 -5.37
N PHE A 204 -14.06 -10.86 -4.95
CA PHE A 204 -12.72 -11.44 -4.87
C PHE A 204 -12.60 -12.75 -5.64
N GLY A 205 -13.02 -12.76 -6.90
CA GLY A 205 -12.75 -13.85 -7.83
C GLY A 205 -11.77 -13.40 -8.91
N GLN A 206 -10.59 -14.05 -8.96
CA GLN A 206 -9.45 -13.81 -9.84
C GLN A 206 -8.56 -12.65 -9.34
N ILE A 207 -7.31 -12.86 -8.94
CA ILE A 207 -6.22 -13.61 -9.59
C ILE A 207 -5.15 -13.94 -8.50
N LEU A 208 -4.60 -15.16 -8.38
CA LEU A 208 -3.27 -15.61 -8.87
C LEU A 208 -3.01 -17.11 -8.55
N TYR A 209 -3.46 -18.01 -9.44
CA TYR A 209 -2.79 -19.30 -9.65
C TYR A 209 -2.70 -19.60 -11.15
N GLN A 210 -1.48 -19.52 -11.68
CA GLN A 210 -0.73 -20.57 -12.37
C GLN A 210 0.60 -19.98 -12.81
#